data_AF-A0ABD5RUV7-F1
#
_entry.id   AF-A0ABD5RUV7-F1
#
_cell.length_a   1.000
_cell.length_b   1.000
_cell.length_c   1.000
_cell.angle_alpha   90.00
_cell.angle_beta   90.00
_cell.angle_gamma   90.00
#
_symmetry.space_group_name_H-M   'P 1'
#
loop_
_entity.id
_entity.type
_entity.pdbx_description
1 polymer ?
#
loop_
_entity_poly.entity_id
_entity_poly.type
_entity_poly.pdbx_seq_one_letter_code
_entity_poly.pdbx_strand_id
1 'polypeptide(L)'
;YGTMSTPAWEVGEDVTIPEDSTDLEWGDLPGTLLSIAADDDMRYHVRAANTRLVKGAPGPTPTVDIDDNGAYGALAAGQTAYLLVDSFNVARVEPGDGATLTLGSEVIPVEEYGTMSTPAWEVGEDVPIPESEPLPSDTVSVVGLGDAATYQFTVEEDVVPNPDKGTLDDQDNISDRSVEGAVTTGTDSYRFAGDITHFELLGDAAVYVNGEQVSPDLLGTDQDARLTDLIVVDGTGKSGRCDYEFSVDGQVVKSPELGSVEAEDTVEGGAVTGTVEGERDAYRFSGMLTGFNMDGSATIRFRSD
;
A
#
# COMPACT_ATOMS: atom_id res chain seq x y z
N TYR A 1 22.19 11.06 22.45
CA TYR A 1 23.00 10.81 21.25
C TYR A 1 22.32 9.70 20.46
N GLY A 2 21.28 10.05 19.70
CA GLY A 2 20.70 9.13 18.73
C GLY A 2 21.57 9.18 17.48
N THR A 3 22.07 8.05 17.04
CA THR A 3 22.72 7.93 15.74
C THR A 3 21.62 7.96 14.68
N MET A 4 21.50 9.05 13.92
CA MET A 4 20.78 9.00 12.65
C MET A 4 21.54 8.01 11.77
N SER A 5 20.93 6.88 11.41
CA SER A 5 21.48 6.04 10.36
C SER A 5 21.40 6.85 9.07
N THR A 6 22.54 7.12 8.46
CA THR A 6 22.57 7.62 7.09
C THR A 6 21.84 6.60 6.20
N PRO A 7 20.88 7.01 5.35
CA PRO A 7 20.23 6.09 4.43
C PRO A 7 21.28 5.40 3.54
N ALA A 8 20.99 4.17 3.13
CA ALA A 8 21.75 3.49 2.08
C ALA A 8 21.40 4.16 0.74
N TRP A 9 22.39 4.37 -0.13
CA TRP A 9 22.19 5.08 -1.40
C TRP A 9 22.39 4.09 -2.54
N GLU A 10 21.36 3.86 -3.34
CA GLU A 10 21.52 3.38 -4.72
C GLU A 10 20.93 4.42 -5.66
N VAL A 11 21.60 4.64 -6.79
CA VAL A 11 21.28 5.69 -7.76
C VAL A 11 20.08 5.23 -8.60
N GLY A 12 18.93 5.87 -8.42
CA GLY A 12 17.75 5.72 -9.29
C GLY A 12 17.92 6.33 -10.69
N GLU A 13 16.93 6.13 -11.56
CA GLU A 13 16.95 6.68 -12.92
C GLU A 13 16.96 8.21 -12.93
N ASP A 14 17.61 8.77 -13.95
CA ASP A 14 17.79 10.20 -14.12
C ASP A 14 16.70 10.78 -14.99
N VAL A 15 15.95 11.76 -14.48
CA VAL A 15 15.02 12.53 -15.30
C VAL A 15 15.47 13.98 -15.39
N THR A 16 15.47 14.51 -16.61
CA THR A 16 15.81 15.91 -16.94
C THR A 16 14.56 16.61 -17.46
N ILE A 17 14.10 17.64 -16.77
CA ILE A 17 12.88 18.39 -17.10
C ILE A 17 13.21 19.56 -18.05
N PRO A 18 12.42 19.82 -19.11
CA PRO A 18 12.69 20.88 -20.10
C PRO A 18 12.75 22.33 -19.55
N GLU A 19 13.53 23.18 -20.23
CA GLU A 19 14.06 24.49 -19.77
C GLU A 19 13.06 25.68 -19.66
N ASP A 20 11.75 25.48 -19.81
CA ASP A 20 10.81 26.59 -20.02
C ASP A 20 10.31 27.32 -18.73
N SER A 21 11.05 27.23 -17.61
CA SER A 21 10.74 27.99 -16.38
C SER A 21 11.82 29.00 -16.04
N THR A 22 11.50 30.29 -16.04
CA THR A 22 12.46 31.38 -15.76
C THR A 22 12.49 31.80 -14.29
N ASP A 23 13.64 31.53 -13.66
CA ASP A 23 14.42 32.14 -12.56
C ASP A 23 13.85 32.50 -11.17
N LEU A 24 14.40 31.82 -10.15
CA LEU A 24 14.99 32.39 -8.93
C LEU A 24 16.36 31.71 -8.71
N GLU A 25 17.46 32.45 -8.54
CA GLU A 25 18.80 31.87 -8.38
C GLU A 25 19.14 31.61 -6.90
N TRP A 26 19.39 30.35 -6.55
CA TRP A 26 20.14 29.96 -5.36
C TRP A 26 21.38 29.18 -5.83
N GLY A 27 22.55 29.50 -5.27
CA GLY A 27 23.83 29.11 -5.86
C GLY A 27 24.03 27.60 -6.10
N ASP A 28 24.92 27.29 -7.07
CA ASP A 28 25.33 25.95 -7.49
C ASP A 28 25.73 25.04 -6.30
N LEU A 29 24.84 24.13 -5.92
CA LEU A 29 25.15 23.05 -4.96
C LEU A 29 24.87 21.67 -5.59
N PRO A 30 25.79 21.13 -6.39
CA PRO A 30 25.62 19.79 -6.95
C PRO A 30 25.66 18.71 -5.87
N GLY A 31 24.69 17.79 -5.91
CA GLY A 31 24.60 16.64 -5.01
C GLY A 31 23.98 16.95 -3.64
N THR A 32 23.01 17.86 -3.57
CA THR A 32 22.36 18.25 -2.31
C THR A 32 21.16 17.35 -2.01
N LEU A 33 21.03 16.92 -0.75
CA LEU A 33 19.92 16.11 -0.27
C LEU A 33 18.70 17.01 0.02
N LEU A 34 17.59 16.77 -0.66
CA LEU A 34 16.27 17.27 -0.26
C LEU A 34 15.57 16.20 0.56
N SER A 35 15.06 16.56 1.74
CA SER A 35 14.20 15.71 2.54
C SER A 35 12.85 16.37 2.81
N ILE A 36 11.78 15.60 2.67
CA ILE A 36 10.40 16.02 2.88
C ILE A 36 9.86 15.18 4.03
N ALA A 37 9.62 15.79 5.18
CA ALA A 37 9.07 15.10 6.36
C ALA A 37 7.60 15.49 6.55
N ALA A 38 6.76 14.51 6.85
CA ALA A 38 5.33 14.67 7.04
C ALA A 38 4.97 14.70 8.53
N ASP A 39 4.29 15.74 9.00
CA ASP A 39 3.67 15.76 10.34
C ASP A 39 2.24 15.16 10.32
N ASP A 40 1.61 15.12 9.14
CA ASP A 40 0.33 14.45 8.85
C ASP A 40 0.37 13.79 7.46
N ASP A 41 -0.62 12.97 7.13
CA ASP A 41 -0.70 12.29 5.84
C ASP A 41 -0.77 13.30 4.69
N MET A 42 0.15 13.21 3.74
CA MET A 42 0.32 14.20 2.68
C MET A 42 0.74 13.58 1.35
N ARG A 43 0.31 14.18 0.24
CA ARG A 43 1.00 14.02 -1.05
C ARG A 43 2.02 15.14 -1.20
N TYR A 44 3.06 14.90 -2.00
CA TYR A 44 3.98 15.94 -2.44
C TYR A 44 4.21 15.85 -3.95
N HIS A 45 4.40 16.99 -4.58
CA HIS A 45 4.98 17.10 -5.92
C HIS A 45 6.19 18.02 -5.84
N VAL A 46 7.35 17.55 -6.27
CA VAL A 46 8.58 18.31 -6.46
C VAL A 46 8.82 18.50 -7.94
N ARG A 47 8.67 19.73 -8.43
CA ARG A 47 9.08 20.10 -9.80
C ARG A 47 10.42 20.80 -9.76
N ALA A 48 11.41 20.30 -10.49
CA ALA A 48 12.74 20.89 -10.54
C ALA A 48 13.18 21.21 -11.98
N ALA A 49 13.49 22.48 -12.26
CA ALA A 49 13.96 22.90 -13.58
C ALA A 49 15.49 22.91 -13.66
N ASN A 50 16.05 22.40 -14.75
CA ASN A 50 17.51 22.25 -14.95
C ASN A 50 18.19 21.36 -13.90
N THR A 51 17.45 20.35 -13.43
CA THR A 51 17.84 19.51 -12.31
C THR A 51 17.69 18.05 -12.69
N ARG A 52 18.66 17.22 -12.27
CA ARG A 52 18.53 15.76 -12.26
C ARG A 52 18.06 15.34 -10.88
N LEU A 53 16.90 14.69 -10.83
CA LEU A 53 16.36 14.06 -9.63
C LEU A 53 16.80 12.61 -9.60
N VAL A 54 17.36 12.17 -8.47
CA VAL A 54 17.73 10.77 -8.25
C VAL A 54 16.95 10.26 -7.04
N LYS A 55 16.18 9.19 -7.27
CA LYS A 55 15.52 8.41 -6.21
C LYS A 55 16.59 7.74 -5.34
N GLY A 56 16.50 7.89 -4.02
CA GLY A 56 17.27 7.08 -3.07
C GLY A 56 16.56 5.73 -2.84
N ALA A 57 17.29 4.61 -2.97
CA ALA A 57 16.78 3.26 -2.72
C ALA A 57 16.96 2.80 -1.24
N PRO A 58 16.39 1.66 -0.78
CA PRO A 58 15.33 1.67 0.22
C PRO A 58 15.78 1.33 1.66
N GLY A 59 15.18 2.04 2.61
CA GLY A 59 14.74 1.49 3.90
C GLY A 59 13.20 1.48 3.93
N PRO A 60 12.52 1.30 5.07
CA PRO A 60 11.04 1.28 5.19
C PRO A 60 10.37 2.66 4.96
N THR A 61 10.90 3.43 4.01
CA THR A 61 10.50 4.79 3.67
C THR A 61 9.75 4.80 2.33
N PRO A 62 8.84 5.76 2.14
CA PRO A 62 7.77 5.72 1.15
C PRO A 62 8.24 5.80 -0.30
N THR A 63 7.40 5.28 -1.19
CA THR A 63 7.61 5.26 -2.64
C THR A 63 7.71 6.68 -3.18
N VAL A 64 8.80 6.93 -3.91
CA VAL A 64 9.00 8.15 -4.70
C VAL A 64 8.93 7.78 -6.17
N ASP A 65 7.97 8.35 -6.90
CA ASP A 65 7.85 8.21 -8.34
C ASP A 65 8.43 9.43 -9.02
N ILE A 66 9.09 9.23 -10.17
CA ILE A 66 9.75 10.29 -10.93
C ILE A 66 9.33 10.17 -12.39
N ASP A 67 8.87 11.27 -12.97
CA ASP A 67 8.53 11.40 -14.39
C ASP A 67 9.11 12.69 -14.98
N ASP A 68 8.83 12.94 -16.27
CA ASP A 68 9.25 14.15 -16.99
C ASP A 68 8.74 15.45 -16.36
N ASN A 69 7.81 15.39 -15.41
CA ASN A 69 7.20 16.53 -14.73
C ASN A 69 7.69 16.71 -13.27
N GLY A 70 8.50 15.81 -12.72
CA GLY A 70 9.03 15.93 -11.36
C GLY A 70 9.08 14.62 -10.58
N ALA A 71 9.32 14.74 -9.26
CA ALA A 71 9.17 13.65 -8.33
C ALA A 71 7.89 13.83 -7.50
N TYR A 72 7.09 12.80 -7.33
CA TYR A 72 5.87 12.84 -6.53
C TYR A 72 5.73 11.58 -5.67
N GLY A 73 4.88 11.66 -4.67
CA GLY A 73 4.63 10.55 -3.76
C GLY A 73 3.66 10.92 -2.64
N ALA A 74 3.36 9.93 -1.80
CA ALA A 74 2.57 10.10 -0.59
C ALA A 74 3.42 9.73 0.65
N LEU A 75 3.28 10.52 1.72
CA LEU A 75 3.91 10.30 3.01
C LEU A 75 2.81 10.17 4.05
N ALA A 76 2.87 9.14 4.88
CA ALA A 76 2.13 9.10 6.13
C ALA A 76 2.80 9.99 7.20
N ALA A 77 2.03 10.37 8.22
CA ALA A 77 2.55 11.08 9.38
C ALA A 77 3.80 10.41 9.98
N GLY A 78 4.89 11.16 10.12
CA GLY A 78 6.18 10.70 10.64
C GLY A 78 7.13 10.11 9.61
N GLN A 79 6.74 10.02 8.32
CA GLN A 79 7.64 9.57 7.26
C GLN A 79 8.49 10.71 6.69
N THR A 80 9.62 10.34 6.05
CA THR A 80 10.48 11.26 5.32
C THR A 80 10.84 10.69 3.95
N ALA A 81 10.54 11.41 2.87
CA ALA A 81 11.11 11.13 1.55
C ALA A 81 12.47 11.82 1.39
N TYR A 82 13.37 11.18 0.64
CA TYR A 82 14.70 11.69 0.32
C TYR A 82 14.91 11.73 -1.19
N LEU A 83 15.43 12.85 -1.70
CA LEU A 83 15.76 13.09 -3.10
C LEU A 83 17.18 13.64 -3.18
N LEU A 84 18.02 13.10 -4.07
CA LEU A 84 19.30 13.73 -4.41
C LEU A 84 19.08 14.66 -5.60
N VAL A 85 19.64 15.87 -5.48
CA VAL A 85 19.40 16.96 -6.42
C VAL A 85 20.74 17.50 -6.92
N ASP A 86 21.00 17.35 -8.22
CA ASP A 86 22.33 17.62 -8.81
C ASP A 86 22.59 19.08 -9.19
N SER A 87 21.57 19.93 -9.28
CA SER A 87 21.68 21.39 -9.48
C SER A 87 20.31 21.98 -9.17
N PHE A 88 20.20 23.00 -8.32
CA PHE A 88 18.91 23.59 -7.96
C PHE A 88 18.75 24.93 -8.68
N ASN A 89 17.70 25.10 -9.49
CA ASN A 89 17.23 26.45 -9.84
C ASN A 89 15.86 26.75 -9.22
N VAL A 90 14.88 25.84 -9.27
CA VAL A 90 13.58 26.04 -8.59
C VAL A 90 13.01 24.69 -8.18
N ALA A 91 12.60 24.50 -6.92
CA ALA A 91 11.67 23.45 -6.55
C ALA A 91 10.34 24.04 -6.09
N ARG A 92 9.25 23.70 -6.79
CA ARG A 92 7.90 23.84 -6.21
C ARG A 92 7.63 22.53 -5.50
N VAL A 93 7.55 22.59 -4.17
CA VAL A 93 6.99 21.52 -3.36
C VAL A 93 5.57 21.94 -3.03
N GLU A 94 4.60 21.07 -3.34
CA GLU A 94 3.22 21.22 -2.87
C GLU A 94 2.99 20.26 -1.70
N PRO A 95 3.45 20.63 -0.49
CA PRO A 95 3.17 19.80 0.66
C PRO A 95 1.70 19.91 1.06
N GLY A 96 1.11 18.80 1.53
CA GLY A 96 -0.04 18.89 2.42
C GLY A 96 0.32 19.67 3.69
N ASP A 97 -0.70 20.18 4.41
CA ASP A 97 -0.50 20.85 5.69
C ASP A 97 0.37 19.99 6.63
N GLY A 98 1.36 20.60 7.29
CA GLY A 98 2.24 19.90 8.23
C GLY A 98 3.54 19.31 7.63
N ALA A 99 3.96 19.69 6.43
CA ALA A 99 5.27 19.26 5.95
C ALA A 99 6.43 20.11 6.48
N THR A 100 7.55 19.46 6.78
CA THR A 100 8.85 20.10 6.97
C THR A 100 9.77 19.77 5.80
N LEU A 101 10.24 20.80 5.09
CA LEU A 101 11.21 20.67 4.01
C LEU A 101 12.61 20.99 4.53
N THR A 102 13.60 20.15 4.21
CA THR A 102 15.01 20.41 4.53
C THR A 102 15.88 20.16 3.31
N LEU A 103 16.77 21.11 2.99
CA LEU A 103 17.76 20.99 1.93
C LEU A 103 19.16 20.99 2.55
N GLY A 104 19.86 19.87 2.47
CA GLY A 104 21.10 19.63 3.19
C GLY A 104 20.86 19.68 4.71
N SER A 105 21.28 20.79 5.34
CA SER A 105 21.06 21.06 6.76
C SER A 105 20.15 22.26 7.03
N GLU A 106 19.58 22.85 5.98
CA GLU A 106 18.77 24.06 6.05
C GLU A 106 17.28 23.72 5.96
N VAL A 107 16.51 24.12 6.97
CA VAL A 107 15.05 23.99 6.93
C VAL A 107 14.50 25.07 6.02
N ILE A 108 13.74 24.66 5.01
CA ILE A 108 13.04 25.58 4.11
C ILE A 108 11.71 25.94 4.77
N PRO A 109 11.44 27.23 5.06
CA PRO A 109 10.15 27.63 5.59
C PRO A 109 9.06 27.38 4.55
N VAL A 110 8.13 26.49 4.87
CA VAL A 110 6.89 26.28 4.12
C VAL A 110 5.89 27.30 4.65
N GLU A 111 5.82 28.49 4.05
CA GLU A 111 4.79 29.44 4.46
C GLU A 111 3.42 28.95 3.98
N GLU A 112 2.56 28.66 4.98
CA GLU A 112 1.12 28.40 4.94
C GLU A 112 0.46 29.17 3.78
N TYR A 113 0.14 28.46 2.69
CA TYR A 113 -0.51 28.98 1.47
C TYR A 113 -0.12 30.40 1.05
N GLY A 114 1.09 30.59 0.54
CA GLY A 114 1.48 31.86 -0.05
C GLY A 114 2.63 31.73 -1.02
N THR A 115 2.40 32.13 -2.27
CA THR A 115 3.46 32.53 -3.19
C THR A 115 4.58 33.24 -2.45
N MET A 116 5.81 32.72 -2.52
CA MET A 116 6.97 33.56 -2.20
C MET A 116 6.82 34.85 -3.02
N SER A 117 6.78 35.98 -2.33
CA SER A 117 6.65 37.32 -2.91
C SER A 117 7.62 37.49 -4.08
N THR A 118 7.13 37.39 -5.30
CA THR A 118 7.85 37.89 -6.47
C THR A 118 7.75 39.42 -6.48
N PRO A 119 8.75 40.16 -6.97
CA PRO A 119 8.44 41.44 -7.57
C PRO A 119 7.53 41.15 -8.78
N ALA A 120 6.26 41.56 -8.65
CA ALA A 120 5.20 41.59 -9.65
C ALA A 120 5.57 41.05 -11.05
N TRP A 121 5.13 39.83 -11.35
CA TRP A 121 4.95 39.37 -12.73
C TRP A 121 3.46 39.34 -13.05
N GLU A 122 3.11 39.81 -14.24
CA GLU A 122 1.76 39.80 -14.75
C GLU A 122 1.31 38.35 -14.95
N VAL A 123 0.26 37.98 -14.23
CA VAL A 123 -0.45 36.71 -14.33
C VAL A 123 -0.89 36.52 -15.78
N GLY A 124 -0.18 35.66 -16.52
CA GLY A 124 -0.84 34.85 -17.54
C GLY A 124 -1.88 34.01 -16.82
N GLU A 125 -3.13 34.11 -17.27
CA GLU A 125 -4.38 33.67 -16.61
C GLU A 125 -4.19 32.62 -15.51
N ASP A 126 -4.66 32.94 -14.30
CA ASP A 126 -4.74 32.05 -13.14
C ASP A 126 -5.03 30.61 -13.58
N VAL A 127 -3.99 29.78 -13.66
CA VAL A 127 -4.16 28.34 -13.82
C VAL A 127 -4.73 27.89 -12.47
N PRO A 128 -6.00 27.45 -12.40
CA PRO A 128 -6.58 27.03 -11.15
C PRO A 128 -5.72 25.90 -10.59
N ILE A 129 -5.19 26.13 -9.39
CA ILE A 129 -4.56 25.09 -8.59
C ILE A 129 -5.70 24.12 -8.26
N PRO A 130 -5.66 22.85 -8.70
CA PRO A 130 -6.66 21.90 -8.24
C PRO A 130 -6.54 21.86 -6.71
N GLU A 131 -7.68 21.99 -6.01
CA GLU A 131 -7.71 21.69 -4.58
C GLU A 131 -7.14 20.27 -4.40
N SER A 132 -6.36 20.03 -3.35
CA SER A 132 -5.85 18.69 -3.05
C SER A 132 -7.04 17.75 -2.86
N GLU A 133 -7.36 16.95 -3.87
CA GLU A 133 -8.41 15.96 -3.76
C GLU A 133 -8.06 15.03 -2.58
N PRO A 134 -9.02 14.77 -1.66
CA PRO A 134 -8.75 13.89 -0.52
C PRO A 134 -8.29 12.53 -1.02
N LEU A 135 -7.38 11.89 -0.27
CA LEU A 135 -7.01 10.51 -0.56
C LEU A 135 -8.25 9.63 -0.61
N PRO A 136 -8.28 8.62 -1.51
CA PRO A 136 -9.39 7.71 -1.53
C PRO A 136 -9.60 7.03 -0.16
N SER A 137 -10.86 6.92 0.24
CA SER A 137 -11.22 6.38 1.55
C SER A 137 -11.22 4.86 1.58
N ASP A 138 -11.55 4.23 0.45
CA ASP A 138 -11.64 2.78 0.37
C ASP A 138 -10.25 2.17 0.33
N THR A 139 -10.09 1.00 0.95
CA THR A 139 -8.81 0.32 1.04
C THR A 139 -8.93 -1.12 0.59
N VAL A 140 -7.86 -1.60 -0.04
CA VAL A 140 -7.63 -3.02 -0.26
C VAL A 140 -6.30 -3.42 0.37
N SER A 141 -6.26 -4.57 1.02
CA SER A 141 -5.06 -5.14 1.62
C SER A 141 -4.93 -6.59 1.23
N VAL A 142 -3.73 -6.99 0.80
CA VAL A 142 -3.40 -8.38 0.46
C VAL A 142 -2.37 -8.87 1.47
N VAL A 143 -2.69 -9.93 2.19
CA VAL A 143 -1.89 -10.47 3.31
C VAL A 143 -1.33 -11.81 2.91
N GLY A 144 0.00 -11.90 2.86
CA GLY A 144 0.71 -13.14 2.52
C GLY A 144 0.54 -14.21 3.61
N LEU A 145 0.34 -15.45 3.17
CA LEU A 145 0.06 -16.60 4.04
C LEU A 145 1.26 -17.56 4.18
N GLY A 146 2.48 -17.13 3.87
CA GLY A 146 3.70 -17.90 4.01
C GLY A 146 4.22 -18.48 2.70
N ASP A 147 3.33 -18.81 1.77
CA ASP A 147 3.67 -19.16 0.39
C ASP A 147 3.55 -17.95 -0.53
N ALA A 148 4.31 -17.98 -1.64
CA ALA A 148 4.28 -16.91 -2.62
C ALA A 148 2.94 -16.87 -3.34
N ALA A 149 2.31 -15.69 -3.34
CA ALA A 149 1.12 -15.37 -4.08
C ALA A 149 1.33 -14.08 -4.87
N THR A 150 0.74 -14.00 -6.06
CA THR A 150 0.75 -12.80 -6.90
C THR A 150 -0.67 -12.33 -7.12
N TYR A 151 -0.88 -11.03 -7.15
CA TYR A 151 -2.20 -10.45 -7.37
C TYR A 151 -2.15 -9.35 -8.42
N GLN A 152 -3.29 -9.13 -9.08
CA GLN A 152 -3.52 -8.03 -9.98
C GLN A 152 -4.94 -7.49 -9.76
N PHE A 153 -5.12 -6.18 -9.72
CA PHE A 153 -6.45 -5.59 -9.69
C PHE A 153 -6.54 -4.28 -10.46
N THR A 154 -7.77 -3.89 -10.83
CA THR A 154 -8.05 -2.62 -11.51
C THR A 154 -9.26 -1.95 -10.89
N VAL A 155 -9.17 -0.64 -10.68
CA VAL A 155 -10.25 0.19 -10.12
C VAL A 155 -10.84 1.12 -11.17
N GLU A 156 -12.03 1.66 -10.90
CA GLU A 156 -12.70 2.60 -11.81
C GLU A 156 -12.00 3.96 -11.86
N GLU A 157 -11.47 4.44 -10.73
CA GLU A 157 -10.89 5.77 -10.58
C GLU A 157 -9.43 5.73 -10.11
N ASP A 158 -9.07 6.38 -9.00
CA ASP A 158 -7.67 6.49 -8.55
C ASP A 158 -7.26 5.33 -7.65
N VAL A 159 -5.98 4.93 -7.69
CA VAL A 159 -5.39 4.00 -6.73
C VAL A 159 -4.00 4.47 -6.34
N VAL A 160 -3.73 4.45 -5.03
CA VAL A 160 -2.43 4.85 -4.47
C VAL A 160 -2.01 3.92 -3.33
N PRO A 161 -0.73 3.90 -2.96
CA PRO A 161 -0.27 3.10 -1.82
C PRO A 161 -0.97 3.49 -0.50
N ASN A 162 -1.15 2.51 0.40
CA ASN A 162 -1.67 2.69 1.75
C ASN A 162 -0.62 2.30 2.81
N PRO A 163 0.34 3.20 3.11
CA PRO A 163 1.42 2.93 4.06
C PRO A 163 0.94 2.68 5.51
N ASP A 164 -0.32 3.03 5.85
CA ASP A 164 -0.86 2.83 7.20
C ASP A 164 -1.16 1.37 7.54
N LYS A 165 -1.31 0.53 6.51
CA LYS A 165 -1.77 -0.87 6.64
C LYS A 165 -0.84 -1.88 5.98
N GLY A 166 0.05 -1.43 5.10
CA GLY A 166 1.00 -2.29 4.41
C GLY A 166 2.21 -1.50 3.90
N THR A 167 3.22 -2.21 3.43
CA THR A 167 4.40 -1.61 2.80
C THR A 167 4.59 -2.22 1.43
N LEU A 168 4.67 -1.39 0.41
CA LEU A 168 4.98 -1.85 -0.94
C LEU A 168 6.49 -2.04 -1.10
N ASP A 169 6.90 -3.02 -1.90
CA ASP A 169 8.30 -3.28 -2.25
C ASP A 169 8.56 -3.22 -3.76
N ASP A 170 9.69 -3.77 -4.22
CA ASP A 170 10.09 -3.76 -5.63
C ASP A 170 9.28 -4.72 -6.52
N GLN A 171 8.43 -5.55 -5.91
CA GLN A 171 7.51 -6.44 -6.61
C GLN A 171 6.14 -5.81 -6.86
N ASP A 172 5.87 -4.62 -6.30
CA ASP A 172 4.62 -3.90 -6.46
C ASP A 172 4.73 -2.78 -7.49
N ASN A 173 3.74 -2.71 -8.38
CA ASN A 173 3.68 -1.70 -9.42
C ASN A 173 2.26 -1.17 -9.57
N ILE A 174 2.12 0.16 -9.51
CA ILE A 174 0.90 0.87 -9.84
C ILE A 174 1.08 1.54 -11.20
N SER A 175 0.16 1.28 -12.13
CA SER A 175 0.12 1.90 -13.45
C SER A 175 -1.29 2.37 -13.74
N ASP A 176 -1.48 3.69 -13.77
CA ASP A 176 -2.79 4.35 -13.83
C ASP A 176 -3.75 3.85 -12.74
N ARG A 177 -4.73 3.00 -13.11
CA ARG A 177 -5.76 2.45 -12.21
C ARG A 177 -5.55 0.97 -11.90
N SER A 178 -4.41 0.42 -12.33
CA SER A 178 -4.11 -1.01 -12.25
C SER A 178 -2.91 -1.23 -11.32
N VAL A 179 -2.99 -2.31 -10.56
CA VAL A 179 -1.96 -2.72 -9.60
C VAL A 179 -1.57 -4.15 -9.90
N GLU A 180 -0.27 -4.42 -9.88
CA GLU A 180 0.33 -5.76 -9.88
C GLU A 180 1.24 -5.85 -8.67
N GLY A 181 1.21 -6.98 -7.95
CA GLY A 181 2.02 -7.16 -6.75
C GLY A 181 2.20 -8.60 -6.34
N ALA A 182 3.04 -8.83 -5.33
CA ALA A 182 3.34 -10.15 -4.82
C ALA A 182 3.55 -10.15 -3.31
N VAL A 183 2.92 -11.12 -2.64
CA VAL A 183 3.12 -11.35 -1.20
C VAL A 183 3.65 -12.75 -0.96
N THR A 184 4.51 -12.90 0.03
CA THR A 184 4.81 -14.21 0.65
C THR A 184 4.42 -14.16 2.11
N THR A 185 4.95 -13.18 2.81
CA THR A 185 4.57 -12.80 4.17
C THR A 185 4.40 -11.29 4.22
N GLY A 186 3.67 -10.77 5.19
CA GLY A 186 3.45 -9.34 5.31
C GLY A 186 2.15 -8.90 4.65
N THR A 187 2.04 -7.61 4.36
CA THR A 187 0.82 -7.01 3.85
C THR A 187 1.14 -5.88 2.90
N ASP A 188 0.54 -5.96 1.73
CA ASP A 188 0.50 -4.87 0.76
C ASP A 188 -0.85 -4.20 0.89
N SER A 189 -0.90 -2.88 0.79
CA SER A 189 -2.17 -2.18 0.90
C SER A 189 -2.21 -0.93 0.04
N TYR A 190 -3.41 -0.65 -0.46
CA TYR A 190 -3.72 0.43 -1.38
C TYR A 190 -4.98 1.15 -0.93
N ARG A 191 -5.06 2.45 -1.24
CA ARG A 191 -6.26 3.27 -1.16
C ARG A 191 -6.80 3.42 -2.57
N PHE A 192 -8.10 3.26 -2.78
CA PHE A 192 -8.70 3.39 -4.10
C PHE A 192 -10.04 4.12 -4.09
N ALA A 193 -10.39 4.71 -5.23
CA ALA A 193 -11.65 5.37 -5.50
C ALA A 193 -12.45 4.61 -6.57
N GLY A 194 -13.78 4.68 -6.46
CA GLY A 194 -14.71 3.88 -7.27
C GLY A 194 -14.68 2.41 -6.86
N ASP A 195 -15.12 1.52 -7.75
CA ASP A 195 -15.18 0.08 -7.49
C ASP A 195 -13.95 -0.67 -8.01
N ILE A 196 -13.64 -1.83 -7.39
CA ILE A 196 -12.71 -2.82 -8.00
C ILE A 196 -13.47 -3.51 -9.13
N THR A 197 -13.00 -3.34 -10.36
CA THR A 197 -13.62 -3.87 -11.58
C THR A 197 -13.04 -5.22 -12.03
N HIS A 198 -11.85 -5.54 -11.53
CA HIS A 198 -11.15 -6.78 -11.83
C HIS A 198 -10.20 -7.11 -10.67
N PHE A 199 -10.14 -8.39 -10.29
CA PHE A 199 -9.19 -8.90 -9.32
C PHE A 199 -8.80 -10.32 -9.69
N GLU A 200 -7.49 -10.60 -9.69
CA GLU A 200 -6.92 -11.93 -9.85
C GLU A 200 -5.93 -12.19 -8.72
N LEU A 201 -6.00 -13.38 -8.13
CA LEU A 201 -5.05 -13.87 -7.15
C LEU A 201 -4.57 -15.25 -7.59
N LEU A 202 -3.26 -15.44 -7.63
CA LEU A 202 -2.63 -16.73 -7.87
C LEU A 202 -1.81 -17.09 -6.64
N GLY A 203 -2.16 -18.21 -5.99
CA GLY A 203 -1.57 -18.64 -4.72
C GLY A 203 -2.43 -18.27 -3.52
N ASP A 204 -1.88 -18.47 -2.32
CA ASP A 204 -2.59 -18.31 -1.06
C ASP A 204 -2.31 -16.94 -0.42
N ALA A 205 -3.30 -16.04 -0.46
CA ALA A 205 -3.29 -14.78 0.27
C ALA A 205 -4.67 -14.45 0.83
N ALA A 206 -4.72 -13.74 1.95
CA ALA A 206 -5.97 -13.19 2.47
C ALA A 206 -6.18 -11.78 1.93
N VAL A 207 -7.36 -11.50 1.37
CA VAL A 207 -7.71 -10.18 0.82
C VAL A 207 -8.75 -9.51 1.70
N TYR A 208 -8.52 -8.24 2.02
CA TYR A 208 -9.40 -7.40 2.81
C TYR A 208 -9.79 -6.17 2.01
N VAL A 209 -11.07 -5.82 2.02
CA VAL A 209 -11.57 -4.54 1.51
C VAL A 209 -12.19 -3.78 2.66
N ASN A 210 -11.74 -2.56 2.90
CA ASN A 210 -12.19 -1.73 4.03
C ASN A 210 -12.07 -2.42 5.40
N GLY A 211 -11.07 -3.31 5.53
CA GLY A 211 -10.81 -4.09 6.74
C GLY A 211 -11.70 -5.33 6.91
N GLU A 212 -12.61 -5.61 5.97
CA GLU A 212 -13.41 -6.84 5.96
C GLU A 212 -12.79 -7.86 5.01
N GLN A 213 -12.64 -9.11 5.46
CA GLN A 213 -12.08 -10.17 4.63
C GLN A 213 -13.11 -10.60 3.56
N VAL A 214 -12.64 -10.69 2.32
CA VAL A 214 -13.48 -10.98 1.14
C VAL A 214 -12.97 -12.18 0.36
N SER A 215 -13.82 -12.75 -0.49
CA SER A 215 -13.43 -13.72 -1.51
C SER A 215 -12.80 -12.99 -2.71
N PRO A 216 -11.53 -13.27 -3.05
CA PRO A 216 -10.88 -12.67 -4.22
C PRO A 216 -11.62 -12.97 -5.52
N ASP A 217 -12.13 -14.20 -5.66
CA ASP A 217 -12.83 -14.68 -6.86
C ASP A 217 -14.13 -13.91 -7.18
N LEU A 218 -14.68 -13.19 -6.21
CA LEU A 218 -15.91 -12.41 -6.37
C LEU A 218 -15.65 -10.91 -6.55
N LEU A 219 -14.42 -10.43 -6.34
CA LEU A 219 -14.08 -9.02 -6.57
C LEU A 219 -14.11 -8.71 -8.08
N GLY A 220 -14.70 -7.56 -8.46
CA GLY A 220 -14.96 -7.23 -9.86
C GLY A 220 -16.18 -7.93 -10.47
N THR A 221 -17.02 -8.55 -9.65
CA THR A 221 -18.29 -9.17 -10.07
C THR A 221 -19.48 -8.47 -9.43
N ASP A 222 -20.70 -8.76 -9.90
CA ASP A 222 -21.95 -8.28 -9.28
C ASP A 222 -22.32 -9.07 -7.99
N GLN A 223 -21.48 -9.99 -7.53
CA GLN A 223 -21.75 -10.83 -6.36
C GLN A 223 -21.16 -10.22 -5.08
N ASP A 224 -21.78 -10.51 -3.93
CA ASP A 224 -21.25 -10.07 -2.63
C ASP A 224 -20.01 -10.89 -2.25
N ALA A 225 -18.86 -10.22 -2.19
CA ALA A 225 -17.58 -10.85 -1.89
C ALA A 225 -17.35 -11.06 -0.38
N ARG A 226 -18.20 -10.51 0.51
CA ARG A 226 -17.98 -10.54 1.96
C ARG A 226 -18.11 -11.94 2.55
N LEU A 227 -17.23 -12.23 3.52
CA LEU A 227 -17.16 -13.51 4.22
C LEU A 227 -17.50 -13.30 5.70
N THR A 228 -18.80 -13.20 5.98
CA THR A 228 -19.36 -12.81 7.29
C THR A 228 -19.29 -13.93 8.33
N ASP A 229 -19.29 -15.18 7.89
CA ASP A 229 -19.26 -16.33 8.79
C ASP A 229 -17.83 -16.79 9.07
N LEU A 230 -17.63 -17.38 10.25
CA LEU A 230 -16.33 -17.87 10.71
C LEU A 230 -16.50 -19.27 11.30
N ILE A 231 -15.61 -20.18 10.91
CA ILE A 231 -15.38 -21.46 11.56
C ILE A 231 -13.95 -21.50 12.10
N VAL A 232 -13.80 -21.93 13.36
CA VAL A 232 -12.51 -22.18 14.00
C VAL A 232 -12.45 -23.64 14.43
N VAL A 233 -11.44 -24.36 13.96
CA VAL A 233 -11.10 -25.72 14.39
C VAL A 233 -9.97 -25.61 15.41
N ASP A 234 -10.23 -26.00 16.66
CA ASP A 234 -9.31 -25.79 17.78
C ASP A 234 -8.82 -27.10 18.37
N GLY A 235 -7.62 -27.50 17.97
CA GLY A 235 -6.88 -28.65 18.51
C GLY A 235 -6.14 -28.35 19.80
N THR A 236 -6.12 -27.10 20.28
CA THR A 236 -5.35 -26.72 21.47
C THR A 236 -5.87 -27.47 22.71
N GLY A 237 -4.93 -27.98 23.51
CA GLY A 237 -5.25 -28.77 24.71
C GLY A 237 -5.90 -30.12 24.43
N LYS A 238 -5.95 -30.56 23.18
CA LYS A 238 -6.34 -31.92 22.78
C LYS A 238 -5.10 -32.79 22.58
N SER A 239 -5.28 -34.10 22.62
CA SER A 239 -4.20 -35.06 22.40
C SER A 239 -4.32 -35.70 21.03
N GLY A 240 -3.24 -35.66 20.26
CA GLY A 240 -3.13 -36.27 18.95
C GLY A 240 -3.67 -35.39 17.83
N ARG A 241 -3.37 -35.83 16.61
CA ARG A 241 -3.80 -35.23 15.34
C ARG A 241 -5.31 -35.35 15.15
N CYS A 242 -5.91 -34.31 14.60
CA CYS A 242 -7.31 -34.28 14.21
C CYS A 242 -7.43 -33.82 12.76
N ASP A 243 -7.85 -34.72 11.89
CA ASP A 243 -8.23 -34.39 10.51
C ASP A 243 -9.63 -33.79 10.50
N TYR A 244 -9.86 -32.79 9.64
CA TYR A 244 -11.20 -32.29 9.39
C TYR A 244 -11.42 -32.00 7.91
N GLU A 245 -12.68 -32.09 7.52
CA GLU A 245 -13.17 -31.72 6.19
C GLU A 245 -14.52 -31.02 6.37
N PHE A 246 -14.74 -29.93 5.65
CA PHE A 246 -16.04 -29.30 5.60
C PHE A 246 -16.34 -28.68 4.24
N SER A 247 -17.61 -28.40 4.00
CA SER A 247 -18.04 -27.76 2.74
C SER A 247 -19.11 -26.72 3.01
N VAL A 248 -19.07 -25.64 2.24
CA VAL A 248 -20.08 -24.58 2.22
C VAL A 248 -20.73 -24.48 0.84
N ASP A 249 -21.92 -23.87 0.76
CA ASP A 249 -22.56 -23.56 -0.54
C ASP A 249 -22.21 -22.16 -1.09
N GLY A 250 -21.37 -21.40 -0.36
CA GLY A 250 -20.78 -20.14 -0.80
C GLY A 250 -19.26 -20.23 -0.99
N GLN A 251 -18.56 -19.14 -0.66
CA GLN A 251 -17.10 -19.04 -0.74
C GLN A 251 -16.47 -19.32 0.62
N VAL A 252 -15.22 -19.78 0.63
CA VAL A 252 -14.44 -19.98 1.86
C VAL A 252 -12.98 -19.63 1.59
N VAL A 253 -12.32 -19.01 2.57
CA VAL A 253 -10.88 -18.68 2.52
C VAL A 253 -10.26 -18.88 3.90
N LYS A 254 -8.93 -19.06 3.95
CA LYS A 254 -8.14 -19.10 5.19
C LYS A 254 -8.20 -17.74 5.91
N SER A 255 -8.32 -17.74 7.24
CA SER A 255 -8.46 -16.54 8.06
C SER A 255 -7.29 -16.40 9.05
N PRO A 256 -6.22 -15.67 8.69
CA PRO A 256 -4.99 -15.60 9.50
C PRO A 256 -5.19 -14.92 10.88
N GLU A 257 -6.32 -14.26 11.14
CA GLU A 257 -6.60 -13.58 12.41
C GLU A 257 -6.75 -14.53 13.62
N LEU A 258 -7.21 -15.77 13.40
CA LEU A 258 -7.69 -16.64 14.49
C LEU A 258 -7.17 -18.08 14.45
N GLY A 259 -6.53 -18.48 13.35
CA GLY A 259 -6.01 -19.81 13.08
C GLY A 259 -5.27 -19.86 11.74
N SER A 260 -4.57 -20.96 11.49
CA SER A 260 -3.32 -21.04 10.75
C SER A 260 -3.33 -20.63 9.27
N VAL A 261 -2.09 -20.61 8.81
CA VAL A 261 -1.47 -20.06 7.60
C VAL A 261 -0.72 -21.24 6.91
N GLU A 262 -1.15 -22.46 7.21
CA GLU A 262 -0.41 -23.68 6.87
C GLU A 262 -0.68 -24.09 5.42
N ALA A 263 0.38 -24.54 4.74
CA ALA A 263 0.33 -24.93 3.34
C ALA A 263 -0.38 -26.28 3.14
N GLU A 264 -0.45 -27.12 4.18
CA GLU A 264 -1.12 -28.42 4.13
C GLU A 264 -2.64 -28.33 4.11
N ASP A 265 -3.20 -27.23 4.62
CA ASP A 265 -4.64 -26.96 4.58
C ASP A 265 -5.04 -26.51 3.17
N THR A 266 -6.05 -27.16 2.59
CA THR A 266 -6.51 -26.87 1.23
C THR A 266 -7.90 -26.28 1.23
N VAL A 267 -8.10 -25.33 0.31
CA VAL A 267 -9.39 -24.73 0.02
C VAL A 267 -9.65 -24.85 -1.48
N GLU A 268 -10.68 -25.61 -1.86
CA GLU A 268 -11.05 -25.81 -3.26
C GLU A 268 -12.57 -25.72 -3.43
N GLY A 269 -13.06 -24.69 -4.12
CA GLY A 269 -14.47 -24.60 -4.55
C GLY A 269 -15.51 -24.74 -3.43
N GLY A 270 -15.26 -24.10 -2.28
CA GLY A 270 -16.14 -24.17 -1.10
C GLY A 270 -15.89 -25.38 -0.18
N ALA A 271 -14.96 -26.28 -0.53
CA ALA A 271 -14.53 -27.37 0.32
C ALA A 271 -13.19 -27.05 0.99
N VAL A 272 -13.05 -27.49 2.25
CA VAL A 272 -11.84 -27.34 3.04
C VAL A 272 -11.41 -28.70 3.56
N THR A 273 -10.12 -29.01 3.45
CA THR A 273 -9.51 -30.13 4.18
C THR A 273 -8.31 -29.61 4.95
N GLY A 274 -8.18 -30.05 6.20
CA GLY A 274 -7.09 -29.58 7.04
C GLY A 274 -6.82 -30.46 8.24
N THR A 275 -5.83 -30.05 9.04
CA THR A 275 -5.36 -30.81 10.19
C THR A 275 -4.99 -29.91 11.35
N VAL A 276 -5.46 -30.27 12.56
CA VAL A 276 -4.91 -29.71 13.80
C VAL A 276 -4.20 -30.76 14.68
N GLU A 277 -3.01 -30.45 15.17
CA GLU A 277 -2.22 -31.13 16.21
C GLU A 277 -1.69 -30.16 17.30
N GLY A 278 -2.60 -29.42 17.94
CA GLY A 278 -2.27 -28.58 19.10
C GLY A 278 -2.27 -27.08 18.81
N GLU A 279 -2.69 -26.70 17.61
CA GLU A 279 -2.91 -25.36 17.10
C GLU A 279 -4.40 -25.14 16.75
N ARG A 280 -4.66 -24.08 15.99
CA ARG A 280 -5.98 -23.64 15.58
C ARG A 280 -5.95 -23.28 14.12
N ASP A 281 -7.01 -23.65 13.42
CA ASP A 281 -7.26 -23.23 12.04
C ASP A 281 -8.55 -22.43 11.99
N ALA A 282 -8.58 -21.42 11.14
CA ALA A 282 -9.71 -20.53 11.03
C ALA A 282 -10.00 -20.22 9.57
N TYR A 283 -11.29 -20.19 9.24
CA TYR A 283 -11.77 -19.92 7.89
C TYR A 283 -12.95 -18.98 7.95
N ARG A 284 -12.96 -18.01 7.04
CA ARG A 284 -14.14 -17.20 6.80
C ARG A 284 -14.87 -17.71 5.58
N PHE A 285 -16.19 -17.66 5.64
CA PHE A 285 -17.03 -18.17 4.57
C PHE A 285 -18.30 -17.35 4.39
N SER A 286 -18.98 -17.60 3.28
CA SER A 286 -20.35 -17.18 3.00
C SER A 286 -21.24 -18.39 2.73
N GLY A 287 -22.55 -18.21 2.89
CA GLY A 287 -23.53 -19.27 2.69
C GLY A 287 -23.67 -20.19 3.90
N MET A 288 -24.06 -21.44 3.66
CA MET A 288 -24.34 -22.44 4.69
C MET A 288 -23.33 -23.58 4.66
N LEU A 289 -23.02 -24.10 5.84
CA LEU A 289 -22.31 -25.36 6.00
C LEU A 289 -23.17 -26.53 5.47
N THR A 290 -22.68 -27.21 4.44
CA THR A 290 -23.38 -28.33 3.79
C THR A 290 -22.83 -29.70 4.18
N GLY A 291 -21.61 -29.76 4.71
CA GLY A 291 -20.96 -30.98 5.16
C GLY A 291 -19.88 -30.69 6.21
N PHE A 292 -19.70 -31.63 7.13
CA PHE A 292 -18.63 -31.58 8.13
C PHE A 292 -18.25 -33.00 8.56
N ASN A 293 -16.96 -33.31 8.52
CA ASN A 293 -16.37 -34.54 9.00
C ASN A 293 -15.11 -34.23 9.82
N MET A 294 -14.84 -35.04 10.83
CA MET A 294 -13.70 -34.86 11.72
C MET A 294 -13.27 -36.22 12.29
N ASP A 295 -11.99 -36.54 12.16
CA ASP A 295 -11.37 -37.73 12.73
C ASP A 295 -10.28 -37.32 13.72
N GLY A 296 -10.59 -37.43 15.01
CA GLY A 296 -9.73 -37.00 16.10
C GLY A 296 -10.46 -36.14 17.12
N SER A 297 -9.72 -35.31 17.85
CA SER A 297 -10.27 -34.43 18.88
C SER A 297 -9.90 -32.98 18.64
N ALA A 298 -10.90 -32.17 18.31
CA ALA A 298 -10.83 -30.71 18.26
C ALA A 298 -12.12 -30.10 18.84
N THR A 299 -12.09 -28.80 19.09
CA THR A 299 -13.29 -28.02 19.43
C THR A 299 -13.65 -27.16 18.23
N ILE A 300 -14.90 -27.23 17.77
CA ILE A 300 -15.37 -26.37 16.68
C ILE A 300 -16.10 -25.17 17.26
N ARG A 301 -15.75 -23.97 16.79
CA ARG A 301 -16.49 -22.74 17.09
C ARG A 301 -17.01 -22.14 15.79
N PHE A 302 -18.28 -21.76 15.81
CA PHE A 302 -18.93 -21.05 14.72
C PHE A 302 -19.32 -19.65 15.19
N ARG A 303 -19.17 -18.67 14.30
CA ARG A 303 -19.76 -17.35 14.43
C ARG A 303 -20.41 -16.99 13.11
N SER A 304 -21.60 -16.43 13.20
CA SER A 304 -22.33 -15.83 12.09
C SER A 304 -22.68 -14.42 12.49
N ASP A 305 -22.46 -13.47 11.58
CA ASP A 305 -22.77 -12.05 11.75
C ASP A 305 -24.08 -11.67 11.02
#